data_AF-A0A060BRA7-F1
#
_entry.id   AF-A0A060BRA7-F1
#
_cell.length_a   1.000
_cell.length_b   1.000
_cell.length_c   1.000
_cell.angle_alpha   90.00
_cell.angle_beta   90.00
_cell.angle_gamma   90.00
#
_symmetry.space_group_name_H-M   'P 1'
#
loop_
_entity.id
_entity.type
_entity.pdbx_description
1 polymer ?
#
loop_
_entity_poly.entity_id
_entity_poly.type
_entity_poly.pdbx_seq_one_letter_code
_entity_poly.pdbx_strand_id
1 'polypeptide(L)'
;YFQYGRYLLISSSRAGSQPANLQGIWNWQMRAPWSCNFTTNINTEMNYWPAQSCGLQACMPPYFDFMRKLCENGRQTARIHYGCRGFVHHHNADYWCSTNPAGVAHGDEAGEGSCVTWGCWPMGGAWLTSELWKHYEYTLDKAFGA
;
A
#
# COMPACT_ATOMS: atom_id res chain seq x y z
N TYR A 1 -11.91 8.46 -21.24
CA TYR A 1 -11.30 7.64 -20.18
C TYR A 1 -10.70 8.43 -19.02
N PHE A 2 -9.98 9.54 -19.24
CA PHE A 2 -9.36 10.34 -18.15
C PHE A 2 -10.29 10.63 -16.95
N GLN A 3 -11.50 11.15 -17.20
CA GLN A 3 -12.45 11.47 -16.13
C GLN A 3 -12.95 10.24 -15.36
N TYR A 4 -12.94 9.07 -15.99
CA TYR A 4 -13.34 7.83 -15.32
C TYR A 4 -12.32 7.42 -14.25
N GLY A 5 -11.01 7.59 -14.51
CA GLY A 5 -9.98 7.36 -13.50
C GLY A 5 -10.14 8.28 -12.28
N ARG A 6 -10.45 9.57 -12.51
CA ARG A 6 -10.77 10.51 -11.43
C ARG A 6 -11.99 10.07 -10.63
N TYR A 7 -13.07 9.70 -11.33
CA TYR A 7 -14.30 9.18 -10.72
C TYR A 7 -14.04 7.94 -9.86
N LEU A 8 -13.25 6.98 -10.35
CA LEU A 8 -12.95 5.74 -9.62
C LEU A 8 -12.16 6.02 -8.34
N LEU A 9 -11.14 6.89 -8.38
CA LEU A 9 -10.39 7.23 -7.18
C LEU A 9 -11.27 7.96 -6.14
N ILE A 10 -12.08 8.93 -6.58
CA ILE A 10 -13.05 9.63 -5.70
C ILE A 10 -14.02 8.63 -5.05
N SER A 11 -14.45 7.62 -5.79
CA SER A 11 -15.46 6.65 -5.34
C SER A 11 -14.90 5.52 -4.47
N SER A 12 -13.58 5.29 -4.52
CA SER A 12 -12.92 4.18 -3.80
C SER A 12 -11.99 4.63 -2.68
N SER A 13 -11.64 5.92 -2.61
CA SER A 13 -10.74 6.44 -1.57
C SER A 13 -11.18 7.81 -1.06
N ARG A 14 -11.78 7.83 0.13
CA ARG A 14 -12.22 9.05 0.82
C ARG A 14 -11.79 9.00 2.27
N ALA A 15 -11.58 10.15 2.89
CA ALA A 15 -11.23 10.22 4.32
C ALA A 15 -12.15 9.31 5.17
N GLY A 16 -11.55 8.45 5.99
CA GLY A 16 -12.24 7.43 6.80
C GLY A 16 -12.43 6.06 6.12
N SER A 17 -12.16 5.93 4.81
CA SER A 17 -12.17 4.63 4.12
C SER A 17 -10.82 3.92 4.20
N GLN A 18 -10.75 2.69 3.67
CA GLN A 18 -9.48 2.07 3.28
C GLN A 18 -8.95 2.71 1.98
N PRO A 19 -7.65 2.59 1.68
CA PRO A 19 -7.16 2.96 0.36
C PRO A 19 -7.74 2.07 -0.74
N ALA A 20 -7.67 2.53 -1.98
CA ALA A 20 -8.10 1.76 -3.14
C ALA A 20 -7.19 0.52 -3.33
N ASN A 21 -7.77 -0.68 -3.26
CA ASN A 21 -7.06 -1.94 -3.47
C ASN A 21 -6.95 -2.28 -4.98
N LEU A 22 -6.53 -3.51 -5.32
CA LEU A 22 -6.42 -3.97 -6.72
C LEU A 22 -7.69 -3.79 -7.58
N GLN A 23 -8.87 -3.69 -6.96
CA GLN A 23 -10.15 -3.47 -7.63
C GLN A 23 -10.88 -2.23 -7.08
N GLY A 24 -10.16 -1.30 -6.47
CA GLY A 24 -10.72 -0.14 -5.77
C GLY A 24 -11.48 -0.57 -4.52
N ILE A 25 -12.78 -0.83 -4.68
CA ILE A 25 -13.68 -1.39 -3.66
C ILE A 25 -14.67 -2.42 -4.24
N TRP A 26 -14.57 -2.74 -5.53
CA TRP A 26 -15.59 -3.49 -6.25
C TRP A 26 -15.10 -4.91 -6.55
N ASN A 27 -15.50 -5.86 -5.70
CA ASN A 27 -15.23 -7.27 -5.89
C ASN A 27 -16.46 -8.11 -5.54
N TRP A 28 -16.80 -9.08 -6.38
CA TRP A 28 -17.92 -10.00 -6.17
C TRP A 28 -17.49 -11.42 -5.80
N GLN A 29 -16.19 -11.73 -5.87
CA GLN A 29 -15.65 -13.07 -5.66
C GLN A 29 -15.21 -13.26 -4.21
N MET A 30 -15.55 -14.40 -3.60
CA MET A 30 -15.06 -14.75 -2.25
C MET A 30 -13.53 -14.92 -2.21
N ARG A 31 -12.96 -15.51 -3.27
CA ARG A 31 -11.51 -15.62 -3.50
C ARG A 31 -11.13 -14.80 -4.72
N ALA A 32 -10.96 -13.50 -4.52
CA ALA A 32 -10.61 -12.60 -5.60
C ALA A 32 -9.19 -12.89 -6.13
N PRO A 33 -8.92 -12.59 -7.42
CA PRO A 33 -7.57 -12.69 -7.98
C PRO A 33 -6.58 -11.86 -7.15
N TRP A 34 -5.46 -12.48 -6.79
CA TRP A 34 -4.45 -11.90 -5.90
C TRP A 34 -5.02 -11.29 -4.61
N SER A 35 -6.07 -11.94 -4.07
CA SER A 35 -6.77 -11.54 -2.85
C SER A 35 -7.42 -10.15 -2.86
N CYS A 36 -7.47 -9.47 -4.02
CA CYS A 36 -7.91 -8.07 -4.10
C CYS A 36 -7.23 -7.18 -3.04
N ASN A 37 -5.97 -7.47 -2.74
CA ASN A 37 -5.24 -6.87 -1.63
C ASN A 37 -4.51 -5.59 -2.07
N PHE A 38 -3.52 -5.16 -1.31
CA PHE A 38 -2.62 -4.08 -1.67
C PHE A 38 -1.31 -4.67 -2.20
N THR A 39 -1.11 -4.67 -3.51
CA THR A 39 0.19 -4.99 -4.11
C THR A 39 0.99 -3.70 -4.27
N THR A 40 2.14 -3.63 -3.61
CA THR A 40 2.92 -2.41 -3.33
C THR A 40 4.31 -2.46 -3.98
N ASN A 41 4.41 -3.19 -5.09
CA ASN A 41 5.56 -3.17 -5.98
C ASN A 41 5.22 -2.52 -7.33
N ILE A 42 4.03 -1.90 -7.45
CA ILE A 42 3.58 -1.04 -8.57
C ILE A 42 2.10 -0.63 -8.42
N ASN A 43 1.21 -1.57 -8.03
CA ASN A 43 -0.25 -1.38 -8.23
C ASN A 43 -0.85 -0.32 -7.30
N THR A 44 -0.54 -0.42 -6.01
CA THR A 44 -1.06 0.52 -4.99
C THR A 44 -0.48 1.91 -5.23
N GLU A 45 0.79 2.00 -5.64
CA GLU A 45 1.40 3.26 -6.07
C GLU A 45 0.65 3.84 -7.27
N MET A 46 0.41 3.02 -8.30
CA MET A 46 -0.28 3.42 -9.52
C MET A 46 -1.69 3.94 -9.27
N ASN A 47 -2.43 3.33 -8.34
CA ASN A 47 -3.77 3.78 -7.95
C ASN A 47 -3.78 5.27 -7.52
N TYR A 48 -2.68 5.76 -6.94
CA TYR A 48 -2.59 7.10 -6.35
C TYR A 48 -1.79 8.11 -7.17
N TRP A 49 -1.13 7.72 -8.27
CA TRP A 49 -0.47 8.68 -9.17
C TRP A 49 -1.35 9.85 -9.65
N PRO A 50 -2.66 9.70 -9.94
CA PRO A 50 -3.49 10.84 -10.32
C PRO A 50 -3.90 11.72 -9.13
N ALA A 51 -3.69 11.30 -7.87
CA ALA A 51 -4.25 11.99 -6.71
C ALA A 51 -3.79 13.45 -6.61
N GLN A 52 -2.50 13.70 -6.82
CA GLN A 52 -1.93 15.04 -6.75
C GLN A 52 -2.18 15.83 -8.04
N SER A 53 -1.73 15.29 -9.17
CA SER A 53 -1.74 15.96 -10.47
C SER A 53 -3.15 16.29 -10.99
N CYS A 54 -4.17 15.54 -10.56
CA CYS A 54 -5.56 15.78 -10.95
C CYS A 54 -6.37 16.59 -9.93
N GLY A 55 -5.75 17.13 -8.87
CA GLY A 55 -6.46 17.90 -7.85
C GLY A 55 -7.41 17.05 -7.01
N LEU A 56 -6.99 15.83 -6.68
CA LEU A 56 -7.77 14.84 -5.90
C LEU A 56 -7.10 14.57 -4.54
N GLN A 57 -6.44 15.56 -3.95
CA GLN A 57 -5.70 15.42 -2.69
C GLN A 57 -6.59 14.95 -1.53
N ALA A 58 -7.89 15.25 -1.59
CA ALA A 58 -8.89 14.75 -0.62
C ALA A 58 -9.04 13.21 -0.61
N CYS A 59 -8.49 12.51 -1.59
CA CYS A 59 -8.46 11.04 -1.67
C CYS A 59 -7.19 10.43 -1.02
N MET A 60 -6.20 11.24 -0.65
CA MET A 60 -4.94 10.75 -0.04
C MET A 60 -5.02 10.29 1.42
N PRO A 61 -5.92 10.79 2.30
CA PRO A 61 -5.89 10.41 3.71
C PRO A 61 -5.88 8.89 3.98
N PRO A 62 -6.69 8.06 3.31
CA PRO A 62 -6.63 6.60 3.49
C PRO A 62 -5.26 5.98 3.16
N TYR A 63 -4.55 6.53 2.17
CA TYR A 63 -3.21 6.09 1.82
C TYR A 63 -2.20 6.38 2.93
N PHE A 64 -2.27 7.58 3.51
CA PHE A 64 -1.38 7.97 4.62
C PHE A 64 -1.67 7.21 5.90
N ASP A 65 -2.94 6.96 6.20
CA ASP A 65 -3.32 6.14 7.35
C ASP A 65 -2.86 4.68 7.19
N PHE A 66 -2.97 4.14 5.98
CA PHE A 66 -2.43 2.82 5.64
C PHE A 66 -0.90 2.78 5.80
N MET A 67 -0.19 3.78 5.29
CA MET A 67 1.25 3.90 5.46
C MET A 67 1.68 3.99 6.93
N ARG A 68 0.94 4.75 7.75
CA ARG A 68 1.22 4.83 9.20
C ARG A 68 1.14 3.46 9.86
N LYS A 69 0.10 2.67 9.54
CA LYS A 69 -0.06 1.29 10.07
C LYS A 69 1.03 0.35 9.57
N LEU A 70 1.42 0.45 8.31
CA LEU A 70 2.55 -0.33 7.77
C LEU A 70 3.86 0.04 8.48
N CYS A 71 4.09 1.31 8.79
CA CYS A 71 5.25 1.75 9.57
C CYS A 71 5.23 1.17 10.99
N GLU A 72 4.08 1.14 11.65
CA GLU A 72 3.91 0.56 12.99
C GLU A 72 4.19 -0.94 13.01
N ASN A 73 3.49 -1.70 12.14
CA ASN A 73 3.66 -3.15 12.02
C ASN A 73 5.05 -3.54 11.52
N GLY A 74 5.56 -2.78 10.54
CA GLY A 74 6.84 -3.05 9.86
C GLY A 74 8.06 -2.89 10.76
N ARG A 75 7.95 -2.19 11.90
CA ARG A 75 9.01 -2.15 12.93
C ARG A 75 9.30 -3.54 13.50
N GLN A 76 8.24 -4.32 13.74
CA GLN A 76 8.38 -5.68 14.23
C GLN A 76 9.02 -6.57 13.16
N THR A 77 8.57 -6.47 11.91
CA THR A 77 9.15 -7.21 10.78
C THR A 77 10.63 -6.88 10.59
N ALA A 78 11.01 -5.60 10.63
CA ALA A 78 12.40 -5.17 10.48
C ALA A 78 13.30 -5.73 11.58
N ARG A 79 12.82 -5.73 12.82
CA ARG A 79 13.54 -6.29 13.97
C ARG A 79 13.69 -7.80 13.89
N ILE A 80 12.60 -8.53 13.57
CA ILE A 80 12.58 -9.99 13.61
C ILE A 80 13.34 -10.60 12.43
N HIS A 81 13.07 -10.14 11.20
CA HIS A 81 13.64 -10.77 10.00
C HIS A 81 15.01 -10.24 9.63
N TYR A 82 15.32 -8.98 9.99
CA TYR A 82 16.54 -8.30 9.53
C TYR A 82 17.43 -7.77 10.65
N GLY A 83 16.99 -7.80 11.92
CA GLY A 83 17.73 -7.19 13.02
C GLY A 83 17.92 -5.67 12.86
N CYS A 84 17.10 -5.03 12.04
CA CYS A 84 17.25 -3.62 11.64
C CYS A 84 16.35 -2.70 12.46
N ARG A 85 16.76 -1.43 12.55
CA ARG A 85 15.90 -0.33 13.01
C ARG A 85 14.94 0.11 11.89
N GLY A 86 14.02 1.02 12.22
CA GLY A 86 13.06 1.55 11.25
C GLY A 86 11.91 0.58 11.03
N PHE A 87 11.35 0.57 9.82
CA PHE A 87 10.28 -0.33 9.42
C PHE A 87 10.60 -0.94 8.05
N VAL A 88 10.02 -2.10 7.76
CA VAL A 88 10.08 -2.73 6.44
C VAL A 88 8.69 -3.20 6.04
N HIS A 89 8.37 -3.08 4.76
CA HIS A 89 7.19 -3.65 4.15
C HIS A 89 7.58 -4.24 2.80
N HIS A 90 7.07 -5.43 2.51
CA HIS A 90 7.37 -6.18 1.29
C HIS A 90 6.41 -5.79 0.16
N HIS A 91 6.22 -6.64 -0.85
CA HIS A 91 5.41 -6.33 -2.03
C HIS A 91 3.88 -6.46 -1.84
N ASN A 92 3.40 -7.02 -0.74
CA ASN A 92 1.97 -7.19 -0.50
C ASN A 92 1.57 -6.86 0.94
N ALA A 93 0.43 -6.19 1.07
CA ALA A 93 -0.29 -5.97 2.32
C ALA A 93 -1.77 -6.29 2.14
N ASP A 94 -2.47 -6.43 3.25
CA ASP A 94 -3.90 -6.71 3.34
C ASP A 94 -4.60 -5.70 4.27
N TYR A 95 -5.86 -5.95 4.62
CA TYR A 95 -6.62 -5.13 5.55
C TYR A 95 -5.93 -4.99 6.92
N TRP A 96 -5.21 -6.02 7.36
CA TRP A 96 -4.50 -6.07 8.63
C TRP A 96 -3.13 -5.38 8.56
N CYS A 97 -2.76 -4.84 7.40
CA CYS A 97 -1.49 -4.19 7.15
C CYS A 97 -0.32 -5.15 7.43
N SER A 98 -0.41 -6.40 6.95
CA SER A 98 0.68 -7.36 7.02
C SER A 98 1.94 -6.83 6.31
N THR A 99 3.09 -6.98 6.96
CA THR A 99 4.38 -6.48 6.47
C THR A 99 5.38 -7.57 6.16
N ASN A 100 5.03 -8.85 6.38
CA ASN A 100 5.87 -9.99 6.04
C ASN A 100 5.94 -10.22 4.52
N PRO A 101 7.00 -10.87 4.01
CA PRO A 101 6.99 -11.34 2.62
C PRO A 101 5.85 -12.34 2.44
N ALA A 102 5.00 -12.13 1.42
CA ALA A 102 3.96 -13.09 1.08
C ALA A 102 4.55 -14.32 0.38
N GLY A 103 3.75 -15.40 0.31
CA GLY A 103 4.13 -16.67 -0.29
C GLY A 103 4.29 -17.81 0.69
N VAL A 104 4.21 -17.57 1.99
CA VAL A 104 4.03 -18.62 2.99
C VAL A 104 2.62 -18.48 3.57
N ALA A 105 1.79 -19.50 3.42
CA ALA A 105 0.45 -19.46 3.98
C ALA A 105 0.51 -19.56 5.51
N HIS A 106 -0.51 -19.05 6.19
CA HIS A 106 -0.58 -19.13 7.65
C HIS A 106 -0.61 -20.60 8.10
N GLY A 107 0.35 -20.98 8.95
CA GLY A 107 0.49 -22.34 9.47
C GLY A 107 1.41 -23.25 8.64
N ASP A 108 1.86 -22.80 7.47
CA ASP A 108 2.80 -23.55 6.65
C ASP A 108 4.26 -23.22 6.99
N GLU A 109 5.12 -24.23 6.93
CA GLU A 109 6.58 -24.08 7.11
C GLU A 109 7.31 -23.81 5.80
N ALA A 110 6.67 -24.10 4.66
CA ALA A 110 7.22 -23.94 3.32
C ALA A 110 6.43 -22.90 2.52
N GLY A 111 7.14 -22.10 1.73
CA GLY A 111 6.50 -21.17 0.80
C GLY A 111 6.04 -21.84 -0.49
N GLU A 112 5.13 -21.18 -1.19
CA GLU A 112 4.71 -21.51 -2.54
C GLU A 112 5.92 -21.58 -3.49
N GLY A 113 5.81 -22.42 -4.53
CA GLY A 113 6.84 -22.56 -5.55
C GLY A 113 7.29 -21.21 -6.11
N SER A 114 8.60 -20.96 -6.08
CA SER A 114 9.20 -19.71 -6.55
C SER A 114 8.75 -18.44 -5.80
N CYS A 115 8.11 -18.55 -4.63
CA CYS A 115 7.61 -17.36 -3.92
C CYS A 115 8.67 -16.32 -3.61
N VAL A 116 9.93 -16.73 -3.47
CA VAL A 116 11.05 -15.82 -3.21
C VAL A 116 11.23 -14.80 -4.34
N THR A 117 10.91 -15.13 -5.60
CA THR A 117 11.13 -14.25 -6.76
C THR A 117 10.21 -13.03 -6.79
N TRP A 118 9.08 -13.09 -6.08
CA TRP A 118 8.11 -12.01 -5.99
C TRP A 118 7.87 -11.54 -4.55
N GLY A 119 7.93 -12.47 -3.60
CA GLY A 119 7.70 -12.31 -2.16
C GLY A 119 8.79 -11.55 -1.42
N CYS A 120 10.04 -11.93 -1.67
CA CYS A 120 11.22 -11.40 -0.99
C CYS A 120 11.68 -10.07 -1.60
N TRP A 121 10.80 -9.06 -1.54
CA TRP A 121 11.07 -7.73 -2.07
C TRP A 121 10.79 -6.66 -0.99
N PRO A 122 11.79 -6.31 -0.16
CA PRO A 122 11.61 -5.48 1.05
C PRO A 122 11.59 -3.97 0.76
N MET A 123 11.15 -3.57 -0.44
CA MET A 123 11.22 -2.17 -0.91
C MET A 123 9.84 -1.50 -1.02
N GLY A 124 8.75 -2.20 -0.69
CA GLY A 124 7.39 -1.66 -0.82
C GLY A 124 7.15 -0.49 0.12
N GLY A 125 7.58 -0.65 1.38
CA GLY A 125 7.53 0.45 2.34
C GLY A 125 8.30 1.68 1.87
N ALA A 126 9.48 1.49 1.28
CA ALA A 126 10.30 2.58 0.75
C ALA A 126 9.63 3.26 -0.44
N TRP A 127 9.09 2.52 -1.42
CA TRP A 127 8.43 3.11 -2.58
C TRP A 127 7.18 3.91 -2.17
N LEU A 128 6.36 3.37 -1.26
CA LEU A 128 5.16 4.06 -0.80
C LEU A 128 5.45 5.41 -0.13
N THR A 129 6.65 5.61 0.46
CA THR A 129 7.03 6.95 0.99
C THR A 129 7.15 8.03 -0.08
N SER A 130 7.29 7.66 -1.36
CA SER A 130 7.36 8.63 -2.46
C SER A 130 6.10 9.50 -2.56
N GLU A 131 4.92 8.97 -2.22
CA GLU A 131 3.68 9.75 -2.22
C GLU A 131 3.58 10.72 -1.03
N LEU A 132 4.29 10.47 0.08
CA LEU A 132 4.42 11.45 1.17
C LEU A 132 5.20 12.68 0.69
N TRP A 133 6.33 12.44 0.01
CA TRP A 133 7.15 13.51 -0.53
C TRP A 133 6.40 14.30 -1.61
N LYS A 134 5.76 13.60 -2.57
CA LYS A 134 4.93 14.26 -3.60
C LYS A 134 3.80 15.08 -2.98
N HIS A 135 3.18 14.61 -1.90
CA HIS A 135 2.15 15.41 -1.23
C HIS A 135 2.69 16.73 -0.73
N TYR A 136 3.85 16.72 -0.07
CA TYR A 136 4.51 17.95 0.33
C TYR A 136 4.88 18.84 -0.88
N GLU A 137 5.39 18.29 -1.98
CA GLU A 137 5.74 19.07 -3.18
C GLU A 137 4.53 19.78 -3.80
N TYR A 138 3.36 19.14 -3.80
CA TYR A 138 2.14 19.69 -4.41
C TYR A 138 1.39 20.66 -3.49
N THR A 139 1.48 20.50 -2.16
CA THR A 139 0.74 21.34 -1.20
C THR A 139 1.61 22.40 -0.54
N LEU A 140 2.92 22.18 -0.48
CA LEU A 140 3.89 22.93 0.34
C LEU A 140 3.49 23.03 1.81
N ASP A 141 2.67 22.09 2.29
CA ASP A 141 2.20 22.06 3.67
C ASP A 141 3.31 21.56 4.59
N LYS A 142 3.96 22.51 5.28
CA LYS A 142 5.04 22.22 6.23
C LYS A 142 4.56 21.50 7.49
N ALA A 143 3.26 21.54 7.80
CA ALA A 143 2.72 20.83 8.96
C ALA A 143 2.51 19.32 8.66
N PHE A 144 2.39 18.93 7.40
CA PHE A 144 2.13 17.54 7.00
C PHE A 144 3.23 16.55 7.42
N GLY A 145 4.49 17.01 7.46
CA GLY A 145 5.65 16.17 7.79
C GLY A 145 6.23 16.38 9.19
N ALA A 146 5.62 17.25 10.01
CA ALA A 146 6.01 17.51 11.40
C ALA A 146 5.36 16.50 12.35
#